data_AF-A0A256FVQ6-F1
#
_entry.id   AF-A0A256FVQ6-F1
#
_cell.length_a   1.000
_cell.length_b   1.000
_cell.length_c   1.000
_cell.angle_alpha   90.00
_cell.angle_beta   90.00
_cell.angle_gamma   90.00
#
_symmetry.space_group_name_H-M   'P 1'
#
loop_
_entity.id
_entity.type
_entity.pdbx_description
1 polymer ?
#
loop_
_entity_poly.entity_id
_entity_poly.type
_entity_poly.pdbx_seq_one_letter_code
_entity_poly.pdbx_strand_id
1 'polypeptide(L)'
;MAQAGLVYRNEYDATALLIERGSFPVVVNRAMRLIGFEKTETPQTGDVGLILHNRKMCLAIHAETFWFSRDENGLIGASLDAIWKAWRIQCQ
;
A
#
# COMPACT_ATOMS: atom_id res chain seq x y z
N MET A 1 -10.46 10.44 16.36
CA MET A 1 -10.59 10.51 14.89
C MET A 1 -9.23 10.15 14.30
N ALA A 2 -9.14 9.02 13.59
CA ALA A 2 -7.88 8.57 13.02
C ALA A 2 -7.60 9.33 11.72
N GLN A 3 -6.49 10.06 11.66
CA GLN A 3 -6.04 10.75 10.46
C GLN A 3 -5.47 9.71 9.49
N ALA A 4 -6.29 9.26 8.54
CA ALA A 4 -5.89 8.32 7.50
C ALA A 4 -5.08 9.05 6.41
N GLY A 5 -3.77 9.04 6.58
CA GLY A 5 -2.74 9.48 5.64
C GLY A 5 -1.38 9.12 6.26
N LEU A 6 -0.38 8.79 5.44
CA LEU A 6 0.99 8.58 5.93
C LEU A 6 1.45 9.86 6.67
N VAL A 7 1.47 9.82 8.00
CA VAL A 7 2.05 10.91 8.81
C VAL A 7 3.55 10.66 8.85
N TYR A 8 4.29 11.37 8.00
CA TYR A 8 5.75 11.41 8.07
C TYR A 8 6.15 12.11 9.37
N ARG A 9 6.90 11.41 10.23
CA ARG A 9 7.23 11.92 11.57
C ARG A 9 8.26 13.05 11.51
N ASN A 10 9.01 13.18 10.41
CA ASN A 10 9.90 14.30 10.08
C ASN A 10 10.42 14.18 8.62
N GLU A 11 11.06 15.25 8.11
CA GLU A 11 11.73 15.28 6.79
C GLU A 11 12.85 14.23 6.65
N TYR A 12 13.45 13.82 7.77
CA TYR A 12 14.55 12.85 7.78
C TYR A 12 14.08 11.46 7.35
N ASP A 13 12.92 11.00 7.82
CA ASP A 13 12.33 9.73 7.41
C ASP A 13 11.95 9.74 5.92
N ALA A 14 11.39 10.85 5.43
CA ALA A 14 11.08 11.01 4.00
C ALA A 14 12.35 11.04 3.13
N THR A 15 13.43 11.66 3.63
CA THR A 15 14.72 11.72 2.93
C THR A 15 15.43 10.36 2.95
N ALA A 16 15.37 9.61 4.05
CA ALA A 16 15.91 8.26 4.15
C ALA A 16 15.22 7.30 3.15
N LEU A 17 13.93 7.49 2.88
CA LEU A 17 13.18 6.76 1.85
C LEU A 17 13.62 7.09 0.42
N LEU A 18 14.00 8.34 0.16
CA LEU A 18 14.52 8.77 -1.14
C LEU A 18 15.99 8.37 -1.34
N ILE A 19 16.75 8.24 -0.25
CA ILE A 19 18.17 7.85 -0.24
C ILE A 19 18.34 6.32 -0.26
N GLU A 20 17.41 5.56 0.32
CA GLU A 20 17.43 4.10 0.24
C GLU A 20 17.45 3.66 -1.22
N ARG A 21 18.47 2.89 -1.61
CA ARG A 21 18.53 2.18 -2.89
C ARG A 21 17.42 1.12 -2.92
N GLY A 22 16.21 1.55 -3.22
CA GLY A 22 15.02 0.72 -3.29
C GLY A 22 13.86 1.52 -3.86
N SER A 23 13.20 0.97 -4.88
CA SER A 23 11.96 1.55 -5.38
C SER A 23 10.90 1.58 -4.27
N PHE A 24 9.91 2.47 -4.35
CA PHE A 24 8.78 2.57 -3.41
C PHE A 24 8.21 1.21 -2.90
N PRO A 25 8.09 0.15 -3.71
CA PRO A 25 7.67 -1.16 -3.22
C PRO A 25 8.60 -1.84 -2.20
N VAL A 26 9.91 -1.58 -2.27
CA VAL A 26 10.90 -2.11 -1.32
C VAL A 26 10.64 -1.55 0.07
N VAL A 27 10.42 -0.23 0.15
CA VAL A 27 10.08 0.49 1.38
C VAL A 27 8.82 -0.10 2.01
N VAL A 28 7.74 -0.17 1.23
CA VAL A 28 6.44 -0.66 1.74
C VAL A 28 6.58 -2.09 2.22
N ASN A 29 7.29 -2.94 1.48
CA ASN A 29 7.55 -4.31 1.90
C ASN A 29 8.35 -4.40 3.21
N ARG A 30 9.33 -3.53 3.44
CA ARG A 30 10.06 -3.47 4.73
C ARG A 30 9.14 -3.04 5.86
N ALA A 31 8.34 -2.00 5.66
CA ALA A 31 7.38 -1.51 6.65
C ALA A 31 6.38 -2.60 7.05
N MET A 32 5.78 -3.30 6.08
CA MET A 32 4.84 -4.39 6.36
C MET A 32 5.49 -5.53 7.15
N ARG A 33 6.71 -5.94 6.78
CA ARG A 33 7.46 -6.97 7.51
C ARG A 33 7.82 -6.57 8.94
N LEU A 34 8.18 -5.30 9.17
CA LEU A 34 8.49 -4.80 10.52
C LEU A 34 7.28 -4.88 11.46
N ILE A 35 6.07 -4.71 10.94
CA ILE A 35 4.82 -4.81 11.70
C ILE A 35 4.30 -6.26 11.78
N GLY A 36 4.93 -7.20 11.08
CA GLY A 36 4.55 -8.62 11.08
C GLY A 36 3.44 -8.99 10.10
N PHE A 37 3.10 -8.12 9.15
CA PHE A 37 2.13 -8.46 8.10
C PHE A 37 2.76 -9.36 7.04
N GLU A 38 2.10 -10.47 6.76
CA GLU A 38 2.57 -11.47 5.80
C GLU A 38 2.12 -11.13 4.38
N LYS A 39 2.99 -11.41 3.41
CA LYS A 39 2.63 -11.33 1.98
C LYS A 39 1.59 -12.42 1.68
N THR A 40 0.59 -12.09 0.88
CA THR A 40 -0.40 -13.06 0.38
C THR A 40 -0.47 -13.05 -1.15
N GLU A 41 -0.69 -14.22 -1.75
CA GLU A 41 -1.04 -14.39 -3.17
C GLU A 41 -2.56 -14.50 -3.39
N THR A 42 -3.32 -14.67 -2.31
CA THR A 42 -4.79 -14.76 -2.30
C THR A 42 -5.36 -13.68 -1.38
N PRO A 43 -5.30 -12.41 -1.79
CA PRO A 43 -5.84 -11.31 -1.01
C PRO A 43 -7.34 -11.47 -0.78
N GLN A 44 -7.80 -11.06 0.39
CA GLN A 44 -9.20 -11.05 0.81
C GLN A 44 -9.65 -9.62 1.08
N THR A 45 -10.97 -9.41 1.17
CA THR A 45 -11.52 -8.11 1.55
C THR A 45 -10.91 -7.59 2.85
N GLY A 46 -10.41 -6.35 2.82
CA GLY A 46 -9.70 -5.73 3.93
C GLY A 46 -8.17 -5.84 3.85
N ASP A 47 -7.64 -6.73 3.00
CA ASP A 47 -6.20 -6.81 2.76
C ASP A 47 -5.69 -5.54 2.06
N VAL A 48 -4.42 -5.22 2.29
CA VAL A 48 -3.76 -4.05 1.72
C VAL A 48 -2.78 -4.50 0.64
N GLY A 49 -2.70 -3.74 -0.44
CA GLY A 49 -1.81 -4.05 -1.54
C GLY A 49 -1.23 -2.82 -2.23
N LEU A 50 -0.24 -3.08 -3.07
CA LEU A 50 0.25 -2.13 -4.06
C LEU A 50 -0.35 -2.50 -5.41
N ILE A 51 -1.02 -1.55 -6.04
CA ILE A 51 -1.55 -1.70 -7.40
C ILE A 51 -0.81 -0.81 -8.38
N LEU A 52 -0.82 -1.21 -9.65
CA LEU A 52 -0.42 -0.36 -10.77
C LEU A 52 -1.67 0.19 -11.45
N HIS A 53 -1.86 1.50 -11.40
CA HIS A 53 -2.99 2.18 -12.04
C HIS A 53 -2.50 3.43 -12.76
N ASN A 54 -2.84 3.60 -14.04
CA ASN A 54 -2.40 4.73 -14.87
C ASN A 54 -0.89 5.02 -14.79
N ARG A 55 -0.06 3.96 -14.78
CA ARG A 55 1.41 4.03 -14.63
C ARG A 55 1.90 4.59 -13.28
N LYS A 56 1.00 4.78 -12.31
CA LYS A 56 1.33 5.08 -10.91
C LYS A 56 1.26 3.80 -10.08
N MET A 57 2.11 3.72 -9.05
CA MET A 57 1.98 2.70 -8.00
C MET A 57 1.19 3.30 -6.84
N CYS A 58 0.11 2.64 -6.42
CA CYS A 58 -0.77 3.14 -5.37
C CYS A 58 -0.89 2.11 -4.25
N LEU A 59 -0.96 2.57 -3.00
CA LEU A 59 -1.43 1.73 -1.90
C LEU A 59 -2.96 1.61 -2.00
N ALA A 60 -3.48 0.40 -1.91
CA ALA A 60 -4.91 0.12 -2.08
C ALA A 60 -5.41 -0.89 -1.05
N ILE A 61 -6.71 -0.87 -0.81
CA ILE A 61 -7.44 -1.82 0.04
C ILE A 61 -8.27 -2.72 -0.88
N HIS A 62 -8.25 -4.03 -0.64
CA HIS A 62 -9.09 -4.98 -1.37
C HIS A 62 -10.55 -4.83 -0.91
N ALA A 63 -11.42 -4.43 -1.83
CA ALA A 63 -12.84 -4.16 -1.60
C ALA A 63 -13.70 -5.15 -2.41
N GLU A 64 -13.68 -6.41 -1.98
CA GLU A 64 -14.39 -7.56 -2.57
C GLU A 64 -14.08 -7.85 -4.06
N THR A 65 -14.50 -6.96 -4.96
CA THR A 65 -14.42 -7.13 -6.41
C THR A 65 -13.39 -6.22 -7.08
N PHE A 66 -12.78 -5.30 -6.32
CA PHE A 66 -11.81 -4.35 -6.85
C PHE A 66 -10.82 -3.88 -5.76
N TRP A 67 -9.75 -3.22 -6.20
CA TRP A 67 -8.83 -2.49 -5.33
C TRP A 67 -9.24 -1.03 -5.23
N PHE A 68 -9.41 -0.55 -4.02
CA PHE A 68 -9.76 0.83 -3.71
C PHE A 68 -8.54 1.62 -3.26
N SER A 69 -8.30 2.77 -3.87
CA SER A 69 -7.28 3.73 -3.47
C SER A 69 -7.80 5.16 -3.61
N ARG A 70 -6.97 6.13 -3.25
CA ARG A 70 -7.23 7.55 -3.47
C ARG A 70 -5.95 8.29 -3.81
N ASP A 71 -6.07 9.30 -4.67
CA ASP A 71 -5.01 10.28 -4.93
C ASP A 71 -5.56 11.70 -4.83
N GLU A 72 -4.76 12.69 -5.21
CA GLU A 72 -5.15 14.11 -5.23
C GLU A 72 -6.35 14.42 -6.15
N ASN A 73 -6.65 13.56 -7.11
CA ASN A 73 -7.74 13.73 -8.09
C ASN A 73 -9.02 13.00 -7.68
N GLY A 74 -9.01 12.26 -6.57
CA GLY A 74 -10.18 11.61 -6.00
C GLY A 74 -9.99 10.12 -5.74
N LEU A 75 -11.03 9.34 -6.04
CA LEU A 75 -11.10 7.92 -5.74
C LEU A 75 -10.62 7.10 -6.93
N ILE A 76 -9.88 6.03 -6.65
CA ILE A 76 -9.37 5.07 -7.63
C ILE A 76 -10.03 3.73 -7.35
N GLY A 77 -10.71 3.18 -8.35
CA GLY A 77 -11.12 1.78 -8.40
C GLY A 77 -10.31 1.06 -9.47
N ALA A 78 -9.58 0.01 -9.11
CA ALA A 78 -8.80 -0.79 -10.03
C ALA A 78 -9.23 -2.26 -9.99
N SER A 79 -9.16 -2.94 -11.12
CA SER A 79 -9.46 -4.37 -11.19
C SER A 79 -8.48 -5.20 -10.35
N LEU A 80 -8.90 -6.41 -9.94
CA LEU A 80 -8.10 -7.29 -9.07
C LEU A 80 -6.75 -7.69 -9.68
N ASP A 81 -6.66 -7.72 -11.01
CA ASP A 81 -5.45 -7.99 -11.79
C ASP A 81 -4.42 -6.85 -11.78
N ALA A 82 -4.81 -5.65 -11.32
CA ALA A 82 -3.88 -4.52 -11.16
C ALA A 82 -2.89 -4.72 -10.00
N ILE A 83 -3.03 -5.81 -9.23
CA ILE A 83 -2.22 -6.11 -8.06
C ILE A 83 -0.75 -6.36 -8.43
N TRP A 84 0.14 -5.64 -7.76
CA TRP A 84 1.58 -5.90 -7.80
C TRP A 84 2.03 -6.74 -6.60
N LYS A 85 1.49 -6.46 -5.40
CA LYS A 85 1.77 -7.20 -4.17
C LYS A 85 0.71 -6.93 -3.12
N ALA A 86 0.32 -7.95 -2.35
CA ALA A 86 -0.63 -7.82 -1.25
C ALA A 86 -0.06 -8.34 0.07
N TRP A 87 -0.63 -7.85 1.17
CA TRP A 87 -0.37 -8.32 2.53
C TRP A 87 -1.68 -8.59 3.25
N ARG A 88 -1.71 -9.71 3.98
CA ARG A 88 -2.85 -10.10 4.80
C ARG A 88 -2.95 -9.19 6.02
N ILE A 89 -4.09 -8.53 6.17
CA ILE A 89 -4.37 -7.75 7.38
C ILE A 89 -5.36 -8.55 8.23
N GLN A 90 -4.84 -9.16 9.27
CA GLN A 90 -5.66 -9.77 10.33
C GLN A 90 -5.66 -8.82 11.52
N CYS A 91 -6.80 -8.19 11.79
CA CYS A 91 -7.00 -7.55 13.08
C CYS A 91 -7.07 -8.64 14.16
N GLN A 92 -6.20 -8.56 15.16
CA GLN A 92 -6.29 -9.37 16.37
C GLN A 92 -7.43 -8.90 17.28
#